data_AF-A0A255I325-F1
#
_entry.id   AF-A0A255I325-F1
#
_cell.length_a   1.000
_cell.length_b   1.000
_cell.length_c   1.000
_cell.angle_alpha   90.00
_cell.angle_beta   90.00
_cell.angle_gamma   90.00
#
_symmetry.space_group_name_H-M   'P 1'
#
loop_
_entity.id
_entity.type
_entity.pdbx_description
1 polymer ?
#
loop_
_entity_poly.entity_id
_entity_poly.type
_entity_poly.pdbx_seq_one_letter_code
_entity_poly.pdbx_strand_id
1 'polypeptide(L)'
;MHSYLRAIGFSNIKKKKDLDSLIKYVIHNSDKKDMAEIEEESLFTEIYKEFSKSVGINIRGEYNEENEFSINYYYPYLKGKGITSNEDVSVEKHAEKESYAGIVDDVKVGVSLIFYLQNITDYMNEKRIGALSKQNISITLSALSTNGNIILPIGKNEKQIKNTKEASMNRNILIAAARNGDEDAIESLTLEDIDTYTMISKRILNEDVFTIVDSYFMPYGIECDQYSILGEIIDFESEINSYTKEELYIMTINTNSLTFDVCINKKDLIGEPSVGRRFKGIIWMQGKINFPQ
;
A
#
# COMPACT_ATOMS: atom_id res chain seq x y z
N MET A 1 -9.08 -17.64 5.47
CA MET A 1 -9.22 -16.47 6.37
C MET A 1 -8.17 -15.47 5.96
N HIS A 2 -8.52 -14.20 5.79
CA HIS A 2 -7.58 -13.21 5.31
C HIS A 2 -6.48 -12.94 6.35
N SER A 3 -5.21 -13.20 6.02
CA SER A 3 -4.08 -13.12 6.98
C SER A 3 -3.92 -11.73 7.60
N TYR A 4 -4.24 -10.68 6.83
CA TYR A 4 -4.13 -9.28 7.26
C TYR A 4 -5.28 -8.77 8.16
N LEU A 5 -6.29 -9.59 8.50
CA LEU A 5 -7.29 -9.20 9.53
C LEU A 5 -6.62 -8.87 10.87
N ARG A 6 -5.53 -9.57 11.17
CA ARG A 6 -4.71 -9.33 12.36
C ARG A 6 -4.16 -7.90 12.41
N ALA A 7 -3.75 -7.35 11.26
CA ALA A 7 -3.14 -6.02 11.14
C ALA A 7 -4.09 -4.90 11.58
N ILE A 8 -5.40 -5.09 11.38
CA ILE A 8 -6.44 -4.12 11.78
C ILE A 8 -7.09 -4.48 13.13
N GLY A 9 -6.44 -5.32 13.94
CA GLY A 9 -6.87 -5.58 15.32
C GLY A 9 -7.73 -6.81 15.54
N PHE A 10 -7.83 -7.73 14.58
CA PHE A 10 -8.55 -9.00 14.77
C PHE A 10 -7.61 -10.18 15.07
N SER A 11 -6.63 -9.98 15.97
CA SER A 11 -5.61 -11.00 16.29
C SER A 11 -6.20 -12.27 16.92
N ASN A 12 -7.36 -12.15 17.55
CA ASN A 12 -8.06 -13.22 18.25
C ASN A 12 -8.99 -14.07 17.37
N ILE A 13 -9.26 -13.66 16.11
CA ILE A 13 -10.08 -14.44 15.20
C ILE A 13 -9.24 -15.58 14.65
N LYS A 14 -9.52 -16.80 15.13
CA LYS A 14 -8.81 -18.03 14.71
C LYS A 14 -9.74 -19.10 14.15
N LYS A 15 -11.01 -19.10 14.57
CA LYS A 15 -11.99 -20.11 14.15
C LYS A 15 -12.92 -19.55 13.09
N LYS A 16 -13.35 -20.42 12.17
CA LYS A 16 -14.32 -20.08 11.12
C LYS A 16 -15.62 -19.48 11.71
N LYS A 17 -16.09 -20.00 12.84
CA LYS A 17 -17.28 -19.48 13.55
C LYS A 17 -17.15 -18.01 13.97
N ASP A 18 -15.97 -17.61 14.45
CA ASP A 18 -15.71 -16.23 14.88
C ASP A 18 -15.69 -15.30 13.67
N LEU A 19 -15.09 -15.76 12.57
CA LEU A 19 -15.11 -15.07 11.30
C LEU A 19 -16.53 -14.91 10.75
N ASP A 20 -17.32 -15.98 10.70
CA ASP A 20 -18.70 -15.94 10.20
C ASP A 20 -19.56 -14.95 11.02
N SER A 21 -19.30 -14.87 12.33
CA SER A 21 -19.96 -13.91 13.22
C SER A 21 -19.55 -12.46 12.91
N LEU A 22 -18.27 -12.22 12.66
CA LEU A 22 -17.76 -10.91 12.23
C LEU A 22 -18.34 -10.49 10.88
N ILE A 23 -18.37 -11.39 9.91
CA ILE A 23 -18.93 -11.12 8.57
C ILE A 23 -20.41 -10.77 8.67
N LYS A 24 -21.19 -11.52 9.45
CA LYS A 24 -22.59 -11.16 9.73
C LYS A 24 -22.69 -9.79 10.39
N TYR A 25 -21.85 -9.49 11.37
CA TYR A 25 -21.84 -8.19 12.03
C TYR A 25 -21.58 -7.03 11.05
N VAL A 26 -20.61 -7.18 10.14
CA VAL A 26 -20.28 -6.20 9.09
C VAL A 26 -21.48 -5.97 8.16
N ILE A 27 -22.17 -7.02 7.73
CA ILE A 27 -23.33 -6.92 6.84
C ILE A 27 -24.50 -6.19 7.52
N HIS A 28 -24.76 -6.47 8.80
CA HIS A 28 -25.89 -5.88 9.53
C HIS A 28 -25.63 -4.44 9.98
N ASN A 29 -24.36 -4.07 10.23
CA ASN A 29 -23.99 -2.76 10.78
C ASN A 29 -23.15 -1.94 9.81
N SER A 30 -23.27 -2.17 8.50
CA SER A 30 -22.47 -1.52 7.47
C SER A 30 -22.59 0.01 7.52
N ASP A 31 -21.49 0.71 7.33
CA ASP A 31 -21.47 2.19 7.29
C ASP A 31 -21.68 2.71 5.85
N LYS A 32 -21.27 1.94 4.83
CA LYS A 32 -21.43 2.28 3.42
C LYS A 32 -21.73 1.04 2.59
N LYS A 33 -22.55 1.19 1.55
CA LYS A 33 -22.81 0.18 0.52
C LYS A 33 -22.70 0.84 -0.85
N ASP A 34 -21.83 0.32 -1.69
CA ASP A 34 -21.65 0.78 -3.07
C ASP A 34 -22.03 -0.34 -4.03
N MET A 35 -22.65 0.02 -5.16
CA MET A 35 -23.14 -0.93 -6.16
C MET A 35 -22.66 -0.53 -7.57
N ALA A 36 -22.29 -1.54 -8.37
CA ALA A 36 -21.99 -1.41 -9.79
C ALA A 36 -22.69 -2.54 -10.55
N GLU A 37 -23.22 -2.23 -11.72
CA GLU A 37 -23.74 -3.24 -12.66
C GLU A 37 -22.58 -3.80 -13.48
N ILE A 38 -22.38 -5.13 -13.44
CA ILE A 38 -21.31 -5.81 -14.19
C ILE A 38 -21.84 -6.31 -15.55
N GLU A 39 -23.01 -6.95 -15.54
CA GLU A 39 -23.72 -7.51 -16.71
C GLU A 39 -25.23 -7.25 -16.56
N GLU A 40 -26.04 -7.52 -17.59
CA GLU A 40 -27.46 -7.12 -17.67
C GLU A 40 -28.35 -7.57 -16.49
N GLU A 41 -27.89 -8.50 -15.63
CA GLU A 41 -28.70 -9.08 -14.55
C GLU A 41 -27.97 -9.26 -13.20
N SER A 42 -26.69 -8.89 -13.05
CA SER A 42 -25.95 -9.04 -11.78
C SER A 42 -25.43 -7.71 -11.22
N LEU A 43 -25.73 -7.49 -9.93
CA LEU A 43 -25.37 -6.27 -9.21
C LEU A 43 -24.21 -6.54 -8.24
N PHE A 44 -23.02 -6.10 -8.61
CA PHE A 44 -21.85 -6.16 -7.75
C PHE A 44 -21.95 -5.15 -6.63
N THR A 45 -21.79 -5.61 -5.39
CA THR A 45 -21.93 -4.79 -4.20
C THR A 45 -20.71 -4.89 -3.30
N GLU A 46 -20.23 -3.73 -2.86
CA GLU A 46 -19.22 -3.57 -1.81
C GLU A 46 -19.87 -3.04 -0.54
N ILE A 47 -19.71 -3.78 0.57
CA ILE A 47 -20.25 -3.43 1.88
C ILE A 47 -19.08 -3.09 2.81
N TYR A 48 -19.03 -1.84 3.25
CA TYR A 48 -17.96 -1.33 4.09
C TYR A 48 -18.42 -1.22 5.55
N LYS A 49 -17.59 -1.72 6.47
CA LYS A 49 -17.67 -1.43 7.89
C LYS A 49 -16.34 -0.89 8.40
N GLU A 50 -16.39 0.26 9.04
CA GLU A 50 -15.29 0.90 9.74
C GLU A 50 -15.21 0.37 11.16
N PHE A 51 -13.99 0.06 11.58
CA PHE A 51 -13.66 -0.36 12.95
C PHE A 51 -12.81 0.68 13.68
N SER A 52 -12.21 1.62 12.96
CA SER A 52 -11.62 2.84 13.49
C SER A 52 -11.81 3.97 12.47
N LYS A 53 -11.18 5.13 12.68
CA LYS A 53 -11.25 6.25 11.72
C LYS A 53 -10.62 5.86 10.37
N SER A 54 -9.57 5.05 10.42
CA SER A 54 -8.74 4.76 9.25
C SER A 54 -8.81 3.30 8.79
N VAL A 55 -9.28 2.34 9.60
CA VAL A 55 -9.36 0.92 9.19
C VAL A 55 -10.77 0.35 9.16
N GLY A 56 -10.99 -0.61 8.27
CA GLY A 56 -12.26 -1.29 8.14
C GLY A 56 -12.17 -2.65 7.45
N ILE A 57 -13.34 -3.27 7.25
CA ILE A 57 -13.52 -4.48 6.44
C ILE A 57 -14.49 -4.15 5.32
N ASN A 58 -14.13 -4.57 4.11
CA ASN A 58 -15.02 -4.55 2.96
C ASN A 58 -15.41 -6.00 2.61
N ILE A 59 -16.71 -6.20 2.36
CA ILE A 59 -17.28 -7.45 1.87
C ILE A 59 -17.77 -7.22 0.45
N ARG A 60 -17.29 -8.06 -0.46
CA ARG A 60 -17.70 -8.11 -1.86
C ARG A 60 -18.66 -9.26 -2.08
N GLY A 61 -19.70 -9.00 -2.85
CA GLY A 61 -20.69 -10.00 -3.19
C GLY A 61 -21.64 -9.49 -4.26
N GLU A 62 -22.61 -10.32 -4.58
CA GLU A 62 -23.60 -10.06 -5.61
C GLU A 62 -25.00 -10.32 -5.05
N TYR A 63 -25.98 -9.54 -5.51
CA TYR A 63 -27.38 -9.88 -5.30
C TYR A 63 -27.84 -10.76 -6.45
N ASN A 64 -28.49 -11.87 -6.12
CA ASN A 64 -29.19 -12.70 -7.10
C ASN A 64 -30.58 -12.12 -7.43
N GLU A 65 -31.29 -12.75 -8.37
CA GLU A 65 -32.67 -12.36 -8.78
C GLU A 65 -33.68 -12.36 -7.62
N GLU A 66 -33.45 -13.17 -6.59
CA GLU A 66 -34.28 -13.26 -5.38
C GLU A 66 -33.91 -12.19 -4.32
N ASN A 67 -33.00 -11.27 -4.67
CA ASN A 67 -32.48 -10.22 -3.80
C ASN A 67 -31.77 -10.75 -2.54
N GLU A 68 -31.24 -11.97 -2.61
CA GLU A 68 -30.36 -12.55 -1.61
C GLU A 68 -28.90 -12.18 -1.89
N PHE A 69 -28.21 -11.68 -0.86
CA PHE A 69 -26.80 -11.29 -0.98
C PHE A 69 -25.88 -12.51 -0.83
N SER A 70 -25.23 -12.89 -1.92
CA SER A 70 -24.17 -13.91 -1.92
C SER A 70 -22.81 -13.25 -1.71
N ILE A 71 -22.04 -13.78 -0.75
CA ILE A 71 -20.70 -13.23 -0.43
C ILE A 71 -19.65 -13.94 -1.28
N ASN A 72 -18.88 -13.17 -2.03
CA ASN A 72 -17.80 -13.68 -2.87
C ASN A 72 -16.48 -13.66 -2.09
N TYR A 73 -16.12 -12.52 -1.51
CA TYR A 73 -14.91 -12.37 -0.71
C TYR A 73 -14.98 -11.22 0.29
N TYR A 74 -14.08 -11.18 1.27
CA TYR A 74 -13.92 -10.06 2.19
C TYR A 74 -12.45 -9.73 2.37
N TYR A 75 -12.14 -8.48 2.65
CA TYR A 75 -10.77 -8.05 2.94
C TYR A 75 -10.72 -6.88 3.92
N PRO A 76 -9.67 -6.82 4.78
CA PRO A 76 -9.40 -5.65 5.59
C PRO A 76 -8.81 -4.53 4.74
N TYR A 77 -9.11 -3.28 5.05
CA TYR A 77 -8.54 -2.13 4.35
C TYR A 77 -8.04 -1.05 5.31
N LEU A 78 -7.08 -0.27 4.83
CA LEU A 78 -6.63 0.99 5.42
C LEU A 78 -6.99 2.15 4.48
N LYS A 79 -7.57 3.21 5.04
CA LYS A 79 -7.77 4.48 4.34
C LYS A 79 -6.47 5.25 4.40
N GLY A 80 -5.70 5.18 3.31
CA GLY A 80 -4.50 6.01 3.18
C GLY A 80 -4.83 7.50 3.16
N LYS A 81 -3.89 8.33 3.60
CA LYS A 81 -3.96 9.78 3.58
C LYS A 81 -3.23 10.34 2.36
N GLY A 82 -3.79 11.40 1.78
CA GLY A 82 -3.16 12.17 0.72
C GLY A 82 -3.10 11.46 -0.62
N ILE A 83 -2.37 12.07 -1.56
CA ILE A 83 -2.10 11.52 -2.89
C ILE A 83 -0.67 10.98 -2.87
N THR A 84 -0.52 9.70 -3.20
CA THR A 84 0.79 9.05 -3.25
C THR A 84 1.43 9.14 -4.63
N SER A 85 0.61 9.00 -5.69
CA SER A 85 1.07 9.04 -7.07
C SER A 85 0.04 9.71 -7.98
N ASN A 86 0.50 10.40 -9.01
CA ASN A 86 -0.32 10.95 -10.10
C ASN A 86 0.00 10.27 -11.44
N GLU A 87 0.71 9.14 -11.39
CA GLU A 87 1.05 8.35 -12.56
C GLU A 87 -0.17 7.56 -13.06
N ASP A 88 -0.15 7.20 -14.34
CA ASP A 88 -1.22 6.42 -14.96
C ASP A 88 -1.31 5.02 -14.31
N VAL A 89 -2.54 4.59 -14.04
CA VAL A 89 -2.84 3.26 -13.48
C VAL A 89 -3.52 2.38 -14.51
N SER A 90 -2.98 1.19 -14.74
CA SER A 90 -3.70 0.12 -15.42
C SER A 90 -4.37 -0.79 -14.39
N VAL A 91 -5.58 -1.25 -14.69
CA VAL A 91 -6.34 -2.13 -13.78
C VAL A 91 -6.56 -3.47 -14.45
N GLU A 92 -6.06 -4.53 -13.82
CA GLU A 92 -6.19 -5.90 -14.30
C GLU A 92 -7.04 -6.76 -13.35
N LYS A 93 -7.86 -7.63 -13.92
CA LYS A 93 -8.63 -8.63 -13.15
C LYS A 93 -7.73 -9.86 -12.95
N HIS A 94 -7.54 -10.31 -11.71
CA HIS A 94 -6.86 -11.57 -11.46
C HIS A 94 -7.70 -12.73 -12.02
N ALA A 95 -7.05 -13.65 -12.74
CA ALA A 95 -7.76 -14.75 -13.40
C ALA A 95 -8.41 -15.75 -12.43
N GLU A 96 -7.85 -15.91 -11.21
CA GLU A 96 -8.29 -16.91 -10.23
C GLU A 96 -9.21 -16.36 -9.13
N LYS A 97 -9.26 -15.04 -8.94
CA LYS A 97 -10.03 -14.38 -7.86
C LYS A 97 -10.79 -13.21 -8.48
N GLU A 98 -11.99 -12.91 -8.00
CA GLU A 98 -12.69 -11.65 -8.29
C GLU A 98 -12.05 -10.45 -7.56
N SER A 99 -10.73 -10.37 -7.65
CA SER A 99 -9.91 -9.27 -7.17
C SER A 99 -9.30 -8.55 -8.36
N TYR A 100 -9.16 -7.24 -8.21
CA TYR A 100 -8.57 -6.38 -9.21
C TYR A 100 -7.28 -5.81 -8.64
N ALA A 101 -6.25 -5.78 -9.47
CA ALA A 101 -4.98 -5.16 -9.16
C ALA A 101 -4.83 -3.88 -9.95
N GLY A 102 -4.35 -2.83 -9.28
CA GLY A 102 -3.83 -1.64 -9.94
C GLY A 102 -2.33 -1.81 -10.16
N ILE A 103 -1.87 -1.48 -11.36
CA ILE A 103 -0.47 -1.47 -11.75
C ILE A 103 -0.10 -0.03 -12.07
N VAL A 104 0.97 0.45 -11.45
CA VAL A 104 1.48 1.82 -11.61
C VAL A 104 2.97 1.78 -11.85
N ASP A 105 3.41 2.42 -12.93
CA ASP A 105 4.82 2.60 -13.23
C ASP A 105 5.35 3.86 -12.52
N ASP A 106 5.64 3.76 -11.22
CA ASP A 106 6.13 4.89 -10.45
C ASP A 106 7.65 5.09 -10.60
N VAL A 107 8.03 6.22 -11.20
CA VAL A 107 9.43 6.58 -11.45
C VAL A 107 10.25 6.65 -10.17
N LYS A 108 9.62 6.98 -9.02
CA LYS A 108 10.32 7.13 -7.73
C LYS A 108 10.86 5.80 -7.21
N VAL A 109 10.17 4.70 -7.49
CA VAL A 109 10.61 3.36 -7.08
C VAL A 109 11.42 2.68 -8.20
N GLY A 110 11.27 3.13 -9.44
CA GLY A 110 12.01 2.60 -10.59
C GLY A 110 11.54 1.22 -11.03
N VAL A 111 10.39 0.76 -10.53
CA VAL A 111 9.74 -0.52 -10.86
C VAL A 111 8.22 -0.35 -10.90
N SER A 112 7.54 -1.23 -11.66
CA SER A 112 6.07 -1.31 -11.66
C SER A 112 5.57 -1.77 -10.29
N LEU A 113 4.74 -0.95 -9.66
CA LEU A 113 4.06 -1.23 -8.41
C LEU A 113 2.72 -1.88 -8.70
N ILE A 114 2.44 -2.99 -8.02
CA ILE A 114 1.18 -3.73 -8.11
C ILE A 114 0.52 -3.64 -6.74
N PHE A 115 -0.73 -3.23 -6.69
CA PHE A 115 -1.47 -3.11 -5.44
C PHE A 115 -2.89 -3.64 -5.57
N TYR A 116 -3.46 -4.05 -4.45
CA TYR A 116 -4.85 -4.45 -4.39
C TYR A 116 -5.79 -3.24 -4.51
N LEU A 117 -6.66 -3.24 -5.52
CA LEU A 117 -7.60 -2.14 -5.74
C LEU A 117 -8.77 -2.20 -4.75
N GLN A 118 -8.93 -1.14 -3.95
CA GLN A 118 -9.99 -1.04 -2.94
C GLN A 118 -11.35 -0.67 -3.55
N ASN A 119 -11.43 0.38 -4.38
CA ASN A 119 -12.69 0.95 -4.86
C ASN A 119 -13.05 0.52 -6.30
N ILE A 120 -13.32 -0.77 -6.48
CA ILE A 120 -13.64 -1.32 -7.81
C ILE A 120 -14.98 -0.78 -8.31
N THR A 121 -15.97 -0.64 -7.44
CA THR A 121 -17.30 -0.16 -7.83
C THR A 121 -17.21 1.23 -8.46
N ASP A 122 -16.42 2.13 -7.87
CA ASP A 122 -16.14 3.45 -8.44
C ASP A 122 -15.50 3.30 -9.83
N TYR A 123 -14.46 2.46 -9.96
CA TYR A 123 -13.78 2.23 -11.23
C TYR A 123 -14.70 1.68 -12.32
N MET A 124 -15.56 0.72 -12.00
CA MET A 124 -16.54 0.15 -12.95
C MET A 124 -17.53 1.19 -13.43
N ASN A 125 -18.06 2.00 -12.51
CA ASN A 125 -19.00 3.06 -12.83
C ASN A 125 -18.36 4.13 -13.74
N GLU A 126 -17.14 4.59 -13.40
CA GLU A 126 -16.37 5.56 -14.18
C GLU A 126 -15.96 5.02 -15.57
N LYS A 127 -15.62 3.72 -15.65
CA LYS A 127 -15.35 3.03 -16.92
C LYS A 127 -16.59 3.03 -17.82
N ARG A 128 -17.76 2.76 -17.26
CA ARG A 128 -19.02 2.71 -18.01
C ARG A 128 -19.43 4.05 -18.60
N ILE A 129 -19.22 5.14 -17.85
CA ILE A 129 -19.55 6.50 -18.32
C ILE A 129 -18.46 7.11 -19.22
N GLY A 130 -17.39 6.37 -19.53
CA GLY A 130 -16.30 6.81 -20.40
C GLY A 130 -15.42 7.92 -19.79
N ALA A 131 -15.46 8.09 -18.47
CA ALA A 131 -14.79 9.20 -17.77
C ALA A 131 -13.32 8.89 -17.43
N LEU A 132 -12.87 7.65 -17.59
CA LEU A 132 -11.46 7.26 -17.41
C LEU A 132 -10.48 8.04 -18.32
N SER A 133 -10.97 8.62 -19.42
CA SER A 133 -10.16 9.42 -20.36
C SER A 133 -9.93 10.86 -19.90
N LYS A 134 -10.53 11.31 -18.79
CA LYS A 134 -10.35 12.66 -18.25
C LYS A 134 -9.06 12.69 -17.40
N GLN A 135 -8.03 13.29 -17.98
CA GLN A 135 -6.70 13.44 -17.38
C GLN A 135 -6.78 14.14 -16.02
N ASN A 136 -6.47 13.38 -14.97
CA ASN A 136 -6.06 13.75 -13.59
C ASN A 136 -6.53 12.68 -12.59
N ILE A 137 -6.27 11.40 -12.89
CA ILE A 137 -6.49 10.32 -11.95
C ILE A 137 -5.31 10.32 -10.98
N SER A 138 -5.59 10.30 -9.68
CA SER A 138 -4.55 10.24 -8.65
C SER A 138 -4.75 9.03 -7.77
N ILE A 139 -3.69 8.54 -7.15
CA ILE A 139 -3.71 7.26 -6.43
C ILE A 139 -3.31 7.50 -4.99
N THR A 140 -4.10 6.95 -4.08
CA THR A 140 -3.78 6.92 -2.66
C THR A 140 -3.39 5.50 -2.30
N LEU A 141 -2.11 5.32 -1.97
CA LEU A 141 -1.55 4.04 -1.60
C LEU A 141 -1.56 3.87 -0.08
N SER A 142 -1.78 2.63 0.35
CA SER A 142 -1.83 2.24 1.75
C SER A 142 -1.41 0.80 1.90
N ALA A 143 -1.00 0.38 3.10
CA ALA A 143 -0.56 -0.98 3.31
C ALA A 143 -0.96 -1.53 4.68
N LEU A 144 -1.12 -2.85 4.74
CA LEU A 144 -1.31 -3.58 5.98
C LEU A 144 -0.09 -4.44 6.26
N SER A 145 0.35 -4.50 7.52
CA SER A 145 1.44 -5.37 7.94
C SER A 145 1.03 -6.23 9.12
N THR A 146 1.47 -7.49 9.11
CA THR A 146 1.25 -8.45 10.21
C THR A 146 2.50 -8.68 11.05
N ASN A 147 3.63 -8.10 10.65
CA ASN A 147 4.90 -8.17 11.37
C ASN A 147 5.80 -7.01 10.93
N GLY A 148 6.30 -6.26 11.90
CA GLY A 148 7.24 -5.18 11.65
C GLY A 148 8.18 -4.95 12.83
N ASN A 149 9.34 -4.39 12.51
CA ASN A 149 10.37 -4.00 13.46
C ASN A 149 10.70 -2.52 13.28
N ILE A 150 10.83 -1.81 14.40
CA ILE A 150 11.35 -0.45 14.40
C ILE A 150 12.86 -0.46 14.53
N ILE A 151 13.52 0.18 13.59
CA ILE A 151 14.96 0.35 13.51
C ILE A 151 15.32 1.80 13.87
N LEU A 152 16.46 1.96 14.54
CA LEU A 152 16.98 3.29 14.88
C LEU A 152 17.28 4.12 13.63
N PRO A 153 17.20 5.47 13.75
CA PRO A 153 17.65 6.37 12.70
C PRO A 153 19.13 6.13 12.40
N ILE A 154 19.53 6.44 11.17
CA ILE A 154 20.94 6.54 10.82
C ILE A 154 21.42 7.92 11.27
N GLY A 155 22.52 7.98 12.03
CA GLY A 155 23.12 9.23 12.48
C GLY A 155 23.70 10.02 11.31
N LYS A 156 22.85 10.78 10.61
CA LYS A 156 23.24 11.67 9.52
C LYS A 156 23.32 13.12 10.01
N ASN A 157 24.35 13.83 9.57
CA ASN A 157 24.46 15.27 9.78
C ASN A 157 23.53 16.04 8.81
N GLU A 158 23.12 17.26 9.15
CA GLU A 158 22.23 18.09 8.31
C GLU A 158 22.74 18.25 6.86
N LYS A 159 24.05 18.43 6.71
CA LYS A 159 24.69 18.50 5.39
C LYS A 159 24.51 17.22 4.58
N GLN A 160 24.61 16.05 5.22
CA GLN A 160 24.39 14.76 4.55
C GLN A 160 22.93 14.59 4.16
N ILE A 161 21.98 14.97 5.02
CA ILE A 161 20.55 14.93 4.72
C ILE A 161 20.22 15.80 3.50
N LYS A 162 20.75 17.03 3.47
CA LYS A 162 20.54 17.96 2.35
C LYS A 162 21.11 17.42 1.05
N ASN A 163 22.35 16.91 1.08
CA ASN A 163 23.00 16.32 -0.08
C ASN A 163 22.23 15.09 -0.60
N THR A 164 21.71 14.22 0.28
CA THR A 164 20.91 13.05 -0.15
C THR A 164 19.61 13.48 -0.85
N LYS A 165 18.94 14.52 -0.36
CA LYS A 165 17.74 15.05 -1.02
C LYS A 165 18.07 15.62 -2.39
N GLU A 166 19.10 16.45 -2.52
CA GLU A 166 19.53 17.02 -3.81
C GLU A 166 19.94 15.92 -4.80
N ALA A 167 20.69 14.91 -4.35
CA ALA A 167 21.07 13.76 -5.16
C ALA A 167 19.85 12.98 -5.67
N SER A 168 18.86 12.72 -4.81
CA SER A 168 17.61 12.03 -5.23
C SER A 168 16.82 12.81 -6.28
N MET A 169 16.77 14.14 -6.17
CA MET A 169 16.09 14.99 -7.15
C MET A 169 16.82 14.97 -8.49
N ASN A 170 18.15 15.11 -8.47
CA ASN A 170 18.97 15.04 -9.69
C ASN A 170 18.85 13.67 -10.36
N ARG A 171 18.88 12.58 -9.60
CA ARG A 171 18.70 11.23 -10.12
C ARG A 171 17.35 11.07 -10.83
N ASN A 172 16.26 11.58 -10.26
CA ASN A 172 14.94 11.52 -10.89
C ASN A 172 14.90 12.28 -12.23
N ILE A 173 15.57 13.43 -12.33
CA ILE A 173 15.68 14.20 -13.57
C ILE A 173 16.44 13.39 -14.63
N LEU A 174 17.56 12.77 -14.25
CA LEU A 174 18.35 11.92 -15.16
C LEU A 174 17.57 10.70 -15.63
N ILE A 175 16.80 10.05 -14.76
CA ILE A 175 15.94 8.90 -15.14
C ILE A 175 14.89 9.34 -16.16
N ALA A 176 14.24 10.49 -15.95
CA ALA A 176 13.26 11.02 -16.88
C ALA A 176 13.88 11.35 -18.25
N ALA A 177 15.09 11.93 -18.28
CA ALA A 177 15.83 12.19 -19.51
C ALA A 177 16.24 10.89 -20.23
N ALA A 178 16.75 9.91 -19.49
CA ALA A 178 17.15 8.61 -20.02
C ALA A 178 15.97 7.85 -20.67
N ARG A 179 14.76 7.93 -20.10
CA ARG A 179 13.53 7.36 -20.71
C ARG A 179 13.20 7.98 -22.07
N ASN A 180 13.60 9.23 -22.30
CA ASN A 180 13.42 9.92 -23.57
C ASN A 180 14.56 9.62 -24.58
N GLY A 181 15.51 8.75 -24.23
CA GLY A 181 16.62 8.36 -25.10
C GLY A 181 17.85 9.26 -25.02
N ASP A 182 18.00 10.04 -23.95
CA ASP A 182 19.19 10.87 -23.71
C ASP A 182 20.40 10.00 -23.33
N GLU A 183 21.38 9.89 -24.23
CA GLU A 183 22.60 9.08 -24.04
C GLU A 183 23.49 9.61 -22.90
N ASP A 184 23.59 10.93 -22.73
CA ASP A 184 24.42 11.53 -21.68
C ASP A 184 23.85 11.23 -20.28
N ALA A 185 22.51 11.21 -20.17
CA ALA A 185 21.82 10.81 -18.95
C ALA A 185 22.03 9.32 -18.64
N ILE A 186 22.02 8.46 -19.66
CA ILE A 186 22.28 7.02 -19.51
C ILE A 186 23.71 6.76 -19.05
N GLU A 187 24.70 7.42 -19.65
CA GLU A 187 26.11 7.29 -19.25
C GLU A 187 26.31 7.76 -17.80
N SER A 188 25.73 8.92 -17.44
CA SER A 188 25.82 9.47 -16.09
C SER A 188 25.24 8.53 -15.03
N LEU A 189 24.05 7.97 -15.28
CA LEU A 189 23.44 6.97 -14.39
C LEU A 189 24.28 5.70 -14.26
N THR A 190 24.89 5.25 -15.37
CA THR A 190 25.73 4.05 -15.39
C THR A 190 27.00 4.22 -14.54
N LEU A 191 27.66 5.38 -14.66
CA LEU A 191 28.82 5.71 -13.86
C LEU A 191 28.47 5.81 -12.37
N GLU A 192 27.33 6.45 -12.04
CA GLU A 192 26.85 6.56 -10.66
C GLU A 192 26.54 5.18 -10.04
N ASP A 193 25.95 4.26 -10.81
CA ASP A 193 25.66 2.91 -10.37
C ASP A 193 26.95 2.09 -10.12
N ILE A 194 27.98 2.24 -10.96
CA ILE A 194 29.29 1.59 -10.77
C ILE A 194 29.96 2.07 -9.48
N ASP A 195 29.96 3.38 -9.24
CA ASP A 195 30.52 3.99 -8.03
C ASP A 195 29.77 3.54 -6.77
N THR A 196 28.44 3.52 -6.85
CA THR A 196 27.57 3.07 -5.76
C THR A 196 27.80 1.59 -5.44
N TYR A 197 27.85 0.72 -6.46
CA TYR A 197 28.13 -0.69 -6.28
C TYR A 197 29.50 -0.93 -5.63
N THR A 198 30.52 -0.21 -6.08
CA THR A 198 31.88 -0.30 -5.53
C THR A 198 31.94 0.15 -4.07
N MET A 199 31.23 1.23 -3.73
CA MET A 199 31.14 1.74 -2.35
C MET A 199 30.44 0.73 -1.43
N ILE A 200 29.29 0.18 -1.85
CA ILE A 200 28.52 -0.79 -1.07
C ILE A 200 29.33 -2.08 -0.86
N SER A 201 29.98 -2.58 -1.92
CA SER A 201 30.77 -3.82 -1.88
C SER A 201 31.93 -3.75 -0.87
N LYS A 202 32.52 -2.57 -0.66
CA LYS A 202 33.56 -2.35 0.35
C LYS A 202 32.98 -2.26 1.77
N ARG A 203 31.84 -1.58 1.94
CA ARG A 203 31.23 -1.35 3.25
C ARG A 203 30.58 -2.61 3.83
N ILE A 204 29.99 -3.46 2.98
CA ILE A 204 29.29 -4.68 3.42
C ILE A 204 30.19 -5.69 4.14
N LEU A 205 31.51 -5.62 3.93
CA LEU A 205 32.48 -6.48 4.60
C LEU A 205 32.67 -6.11 6.08
N ASN A 206 32.45 -4.84 6.44
CA ASN A 206 32.82 -4.29 7.75
C ASN A 206 31.65 -3.65 8.51
N GLU A 207 30.53 -3.37 7.83
CA GLU A 207 29.37 -2.68 8.39
C GLU A 207 28.09 -3.54 8.27
N ASP A 208 27.17 -3.36 9.22
CA ASP A 208 25.84 -3.98 9.14
C ASP A 208 25.06 -3.40 7.93
N VAL A 209 24.38 -4.27 7.18
CA VAL A 209 23.54 -3.92 6.03
C VAL A 209 22.54 -2.80 6.38
N PHE A 210 21.97 -2.78 7.58
CA PHE A 210 21.00 -1.75 8.00
C PHE A 210 21.64 -0.40 8.35
N THR A 211 22.97 -0.34 8.40
CA THR A 211 23.78 0.90 8.49
C THR A 211 24.15 1.43 7.11
N ILE A 212 24.24 0.53 6.12
CA ILE A 212 24.59 0.86 4.73
C ILE A 212 23.36 1.32 3.96
N VAL A 213 22.22 0.65 4.16
CA VAL A 213 20.98 0.90 3.43
C VAL A 213 20.05 1.80 4.22
N ASP A 214 19.68 2.93 3.63
CA ASP A 214 18.71 3.88 4.20
C ASP A 214 17.28 3.32 4.14
N SER A 215 16.86 2.96 2.93
CA SER A 215 15.53 2.47 2.60
C SER A 215 15.58 1.45 1.46
N TYR A 216 14.61 0.55 1.40
CA TYR A 216 14.41 -0.34 0.26
C TYR A 216 12.93 -0.67 0.09
N PHE A 217 12.55 -1.01 -1.13
CA PHE A 217 11.22 -1.47 -1.50
C PHE A 217 11.39 -2.64 -2.47
N MET A 218 11.03 -3.86 -2.05
CA MET A 218 11.30 -5.07 -2.84
C MET A 218 10.10 -6.01 -2.84
N PRO A 219 9.75 -6.64 -3.98
CA PRO A 219 8.73 -7.68 -4.02
C PRO A 219 9.02 -8.80 -3.02
N TYR A 220 7.97 -9.36 -2.42
CA TYR A 220 8.11 -10.40 -1.41
C TYR A 220 7.04 -11.48 -1.56
N GLY A 221 7.45 -12.74 -1.53
CA GLY A 221 6.52 -13.87 -1.56
C GLY A 221 6.03 -14.22 -2.97
N ILE A 222 4.86 -14.85 -3.04
CA ILE A 222 4.26 -15.37 -4.27
C ILE A 222 3.22 -14.38 -4.84
N GLU A 223 2.54 -13.64 -3.96
CA GLU A 223 1.51 -12.67 -4.37
C GLU A 223 2.19 -11.36 -4.81
N CYS A 224 1.77 -10.84 -5.96
CA CYS A 224 2.41 -9.68 -6.59
C CYS A 224 2.23 -8.36 -5.81
N ASP A 225 1.27 -8.31 -4.89
CA ASP A 225 0.91 -7.15 -4.09
C ASP A 225 1.59 -7.13 -2.70
N GLN A 226 2.60 -7.98 -2.50
CA GLN A 226 3.36 -8.05 -1.26
C GLN A 226 4.78 -7.51 -1.43
N TYR A 227 5.20 -6.68 -0.49
CA TYR A 227 6.51 -6.05 -0.50
C TYR A 227 7.20 -6.11 0.85
N SER A 228 8.51 -6.30 0.83
CA SER A 228 9.39 -6.04 1.96
C SER A 228 9.85 -4.60 1.86
N ILE A 229 9.64 -3.83 2.91
CA ILE A 229 10.01 -2.41 2.95
C ILE A 229 10.93 -2.11 4.13
N LEU A 230 11.79 -1.14 3.91
CA LEU A 230 12.50 -0.38 4.93
C LEU A 230 12.34 1.10 4.58
N GLY A 231 11.73 1.88 5.47
CA GLY A 231 11.50 3.29 5.22
C GLY A 231 11.50 4.11 6.50
N GLU A 232 11.64 5.42 6.37
CA GLU A 232 11.60 6.37 7.48
C GLU A 232 10.16 6.67 7.88
N ILE A 233 9.87 6.66 9.18
CA ILE A 233 8.58 7.08 9.74
C ILE A 233 8.59 8.60 9.79
N ILE A 234 7.71 9.22 9.02
CA ILE A 234 7.58 10.69 9.00
C ILE A 234 6.45 11.19 9.89
N ASP A 235 5.43 10.34 10.11
CA ASP A 235 4.32 10.60 11.02
C ASP A 235 3.77 9.27 11.56
N PHE A 236 3.14 9.31 12.73
CA PHE A 236 2.43 8.15 13.25
C PHE A 236 1.26 8.55 14.16
N GLU A 237 0.21 7.74 14.12
CA GLU A 237 -0.93 7.85 15.02
C GLU A 237 -1.29 6.48 15.60
N SER A 238 -1.92 6.51 16.78
CA SER A 238 -2.48 5.31 17.41
C SER A 238 -4.00 5.37 17.33
N GLU A 239 -4.61 4.30 16.85
CA GLU A 239 -6.06 4.12 16.80
C GLU A 239 -6.47 2.85 17.55
N ILE A 240 -7.72 2.77 17.98
CA ILE A 240 -8.24 1.58 18.67
C ILE A 240 -9.36 0.98 17.83
N ASN A 241 -9.26 -0.33 17.56
CA ASN A 241 -10.35 -1.07 16.94
C ASN A 241 -11.58 -1.06 17.86
N SER A 242 -12.68 -0.49 17.40
CA SER A 242 -13.92 -0.33 18.16
C SER A 242 -14.57 -1.65 18.58
N TYR A 243 -14.34 -2.74 17.84
CA TYR A 243 -14.90 -4.07 18.10
C TYR A 243 -14.02 -4.90 19.04
N THR A 244 -12.72 -5.02 18.75
CA THR A 244 -11.79 -5.85 19.55
C THR A 244 -11.08 -5.11 20.67
N LYS A 245 -11.13 -3.77 20.65
CA LYS A 245 -10.37 -2.86 21.53
C LYS A 245 -8.85 -3.01 21.42
N GLU A 246 -8.36 -3.63 20.35
CA GLU A 246 -6.93 -3.73 20.07
C GLU A 246 -6.39 -2.38 19.56
N GLU A 247 -5.20 -2.02 20.04
CA GLU A 247 -4.49 -0.80 19.63
C GLU A 247 -3.71 -1.03 18.33
N LEU A 248 -3.82 -0.09 17.41
CA LEU A 248 -3.28 -0.11 16.07
C LEU A 248 -2.33 1.07 15.91
N TYR A 249 -1.19 0.85 15.28
CA TYR A 249 -0.33 1.93 14.83
C TYR A 249 -0.49 2.13 13.34
N ILE A 250 -0.75 3.37 12.96
CA ILE A 250 -0.80 3.81 11.58
C ILE A 250 0.40 4.75 11.41
N MET A 251 1.34 4.33 10.56
CA MET A 251 2.59 5.05 10.32
C MET A 251 2.60 5.54 8.89
N THR A 252 2.90 6.82 8.69
CA THR A 252 3.23 7.32 7.36
C THR A 252 4.71 7.07 7.12
N ILE A 253 5.01 6.26 6.12
CA ILE A 253 6.37 5.80 5.81
C ILE A 253 6.81 6.41 4.49
N ASN A 254 8.02 6.97 4.49
CA ASN A 254 8.72 7.38 3.29
C ASN A 254 9.77 6.33 2.92
N THR A 255 9.58 5.68 1.77
CA THR A 255 10.51 4.71 1.20
C THR A 255 10.87 5.16 -0.21
N ASN A 256 12.14 5.51 -0.47
CA ASN A 256 12.61 5.94 -1.80
C ASN A 256 11.72 7.04 -2.44
N SER A 257 11.32 8.05 -1.65
CA SER A 257 10.42 9.15 -2.08
C SER A 257 8.96 8.76 -2.33
N LEU A 258 8.59 7.48 -2.16
CA LEU A 258 7.21 7.04 -2.09
C LEU A 258 6.72 7.15 -0.64
N THR A 259 5.66 7.95 -0.42
CA THR A 259 5.07 8.17 0.90
C THR A 259 3.68 7.56 0.97
N PHE A 260 3.47 6.62 1.89
CA PHE A 260 2.20 5.92 2.06
C PHE A 260 2.00 5.50 3.51
N ASP A 261 0.76 5.21 3.88
CA ASP A 261 0.42 4.80 5.24
C ASP A 261 0.46 3.28 5.41
N VAL A 262 0.98 2.83 6.54
CA VAL A 262 1.04 1.42 6.93
C VAL A 262 0.36 1.22 8.27
N CYS A 263 -0.61 0.32 8.32
CA CYS A 263 -1.25 -0.09 9.57
C CYS A 263 -0.71 -1.45 10.03
N ILE A 264 -0.36 -1.50 11.32
CA ILE A 264 0.05 -2.71 12.02
C ILE A 264 -0.59 -2.75 13.41
N ASN A 265 -0.92 -3.95 13.88
CA ASN A 265 -1.38 -4.13 15.25
C ASN A 265 -0.20 -3.92 16.21
N LYS A 266 -0.40 -3.18 17.30
CA LYS A 266 0.65 -2.92 18.30
C LYS A 266 1.28 -4.20 18.85
N LYS A 267 0.52 -5.30 18.94
CA LYS A 267 1.02 -6.61 19.40
C LYS A 267 2.04 -7.26 18.46
N ASP A 268 2.06 -6.83 17.20
CA ASP A 268 2.89 -7.39 16.12
C ASP A 268 4.06 -6.50 15.73
N LEU A 269 4.18 -5.33 16.38
CA LEU A 269 5.28 -4.41 16.18
C LEU A 269 6.34 -4.61 17.27
N ILE A 270 7.58 -4.88 16.86
CA ILE A 270 8.72 -4.93 17.77
C ILE A 270 9.40 -3.57 17.80
N GLY A 271 9.49 -2.99 19.00
CA GLY A 271 10.03 -1.65 19.23
C GLY A 271 8.94 -0.57 19.21
N GLU A 272 9.34 0.67 19.48
CA GLU A 272 8.41 1.81 19.57
C GLU A 272 8.50 2.69 18.33
N PRO A 273 7.38 2.94 17.63
CA PRO A 273 7.37 3.83 16.48
C PRO A 273 7.61 5.27 16.96
N SER A 274 8.39 6.02 16.19
CA SER A 274 8.64 7.44 16.43
C SER A 274 9.08 8.06 15.11
N VAL A 275 8.75 9.34 14.92
CA VAL A 275 9.23 10.12 13.78
C VAL A 275 10.76 10.07 13.72
N GLY A 276 11.31 9.89 12.53
CA GLY A 276 12.74 9.72 12.24
C GLY A 276 13.28 8.30 12.44
N ARG A 277 12.56 7.42 13.16
CA ARG A 277 12.91 5.98 13.18
C ARG A 277 12.52 5.33 11.86
N ARG A 278 13.00 4.12 11.63
CA ARG A 278 12.71 3.38 10.40
C ARG A 278 11.81 2.19 10.69
N PHE A 279 10.83 1.96 9.83
CA PHE A 279 10.01 0.75 9.87
C PHE A 279 10.56 -0.27 8.88
N LYS A 280 10.74 -1.50 9.34
CA LYS A 280 11.05 -2.66 8.50
C LYS A 280 9.94 -3.69 8.65
N GLY A 281 9.33 -4.11 7.55
CA GLY A 281 8.29 -5.12 7.60
C GLY A 281 7.88 -5.63 6.23
N ILE A 282 7.08 -6.69 6.25
CA ILE A 282 6.38 -7.16 5.06
C ILE A 282 5.00 -6.51 5.06
N ILE A 283 4.65 -5.91 3.94
CA ILE A 283 3.39 -5.22 3.73
C ILE A 283 2.59 -5.91 2.63
N TRP A 284 1.28 -5.84 2.76
CA TRP A 284 0.36 -6.05 1.66
C TRP A 284 -0.15 -4.70 1.19
N MET A 285 0.13 -4.42 -0.08
CA MET A 285 -0.08 -3.14 -0.71
C MET A 285 -1.51 -3.02 -1.23
N GLN A 286 -2.13 -1.90 -0.91
CA GLN A 286 -3.48 -1.55 -1.33
C GLN A 286 -3.48 -0.15 -1.91
N GLY A 287 -4.46 0.12 -2.77
CA GLY A 287 -4.61 1.44 -3.35
C GLY A 287 -6.04 1.76 -3.65
N LYS A 288 -6.34 3.05 -3.57
CA LYS A 288 -7.57 3.66 -4.02
C LYS A 288 -7.27 4.57 -5.20
N ILE A 289 -8.05 4.42 -6.26
CA ILE A 289 -8.03 5.35 -7.39
C ILE A 289 -8.96 6.52 -7.05
N ASN A 290 -8.43 7.74 -7.12
CA ASN A 290 -9.19 8.96 -6.92
C ASN A 290 -9.59 9.51 -8.29
N PHE A 291 -10.89 9.51 -8.54
CA PHE A 291 -11.47 10.06 -9.75
C PHE A 291 -11.76 11.56 -9.53
N PRO A 292 -11.45 12.43 -10.51
CA PRO A 292 -11.81 13.84 -10.42
C PRO A 292 -13.33 13.99 -10.40
N GLN A 293 -13.85 14.76 -9.44
CA GLN A 293 -15.27 15.15 -9.38
C GLN A 293 -15.57 16.30 -10.35
#